data_AF-A0AA90GZW0-F1
#
_entry.id   AF-A0AA90GZW0-F1
#
_cell.length_a   1.000
_cell.length_b   1.000
_cell.length_c   1.000
_cell.angle_alpha   90.00
_cell.angle_beta   90.00
_cell.angle_gamma   90.00
#
_symmetry.space_group_name_H-M   'P 1'
#
loop_
_entity.id
_entity.type
_entity.pdbx_description
1 polymer ?
#
loop_
_entity_poly.entity_id
_entity_poly.type
_entity_poly.pdbx_seq_one_letter_code
_entity_poly.pdbx_strand_id
1 'polypeptide(L)'
;MDELTRRVYGADHDDPGPEPGCDYVDLVAGPLDGLLLNVTGWTGERLRETAILSTEIGRHGPGGHTMYGPRPGDPGHWDWRGDTP
;
A
#
# COMPACT_ATOMS: atom_id res chain seq x y z
N MET A 1 -14.91 6.58 20.63
CA MET A 1 -15.25 6.59 19.19
C MET A 1 -13.93 6.33 18.52
N ASP A 2 -13.54 5.06 18.47
CA ASP A 2 -12.26 4.63 17.92
C ASP A 2 -12.35 4.81 16.41
N GLU A 3 -11.98 6.00 15.97
CA GLU A 3 -11.63 6.26 14.60
C GLU A 3 -10.56 5.24 14.21
N LEU A 4 -10.96 4.22 13.45
CA LEU A 4 -10.07 3.31 12.78
C LEU A 4 -9.28 4.14 11.77
N THR A 5 -8.27 4.87 12.25
CA THR A 5 -7.38 5.67 11.44
C THR A 5 -6.62 4.69 10.55
N ARG A 6 -7.08 4.55 9.31
CA ARG A 6 -6.36 3.77 8.29
C ARG A 6 -4.92 4.24 8.28
N ARG A 7 -3.98 3.31 8.38
CA ARG A 7 -2.56 3.63 8.46
C ARG A 7 -1.99 3.72 7.05
N VAL A 8 -1.17 4.75 6.82
CA VAL A 8 -0.44 4.90 5.56
C VAL A 8 0.84 4.08 5.63
N TYR A 9 1.09 3.27 4.62
CA TYR A 9 2.33 2.52 4.49
C TYR A 9 3.53 3.48 4.44
N GLY A 10 4.51 3.26 5.33
CA GLY A 10 5.70 4.11 5.48
C GLY A 10 5.53 5.28 6.44
N ALA A 11 4.32 5.53 6.96
CA ALA A 11 4.12 6.45 8.07
C ALA A 11 4.57 5.79 9.38
N ASP A 12 5.33 6.52 10.20
CA ASP A 12 5.64 6.06 11.56
C ASP A 12 4.35 6.02 12.40
N HIS A 13 4.36 5.32 13.53
CA HIS A 13 3.16 5.15 14.36
C HIS A 13 2.64 6.49 14.94
N ASP A 14 3.50 7.51 14.94
CA ASP A 14 3.22 8.87 15.42
C ASP A 14 2.73 9.82 14.31
N ASP A 15 2.81 9.41 13.03
CA ASP A 15 2.38 10.26 11.92
C ASP A 15 0.84 10.31 11.83
N PRO A 16 0.26 11.49 11.53
CA PRO A 16 -1.17 11.60 11.31
C PRO A 16 -1.59 10.67 10.17
N GLY A 17 -2.76 10.04 10.31
CA GLY A 17 -3.36 9.21 9.26
C GLY A 17 -3.56 9.95 7.93
N PRO A 18 -4.24 9.34 6.95
CA PRO A 18 -4.35 9.86 5.59
C PRO A 18 -4.69 11.35 5.55
N GLU A 19 -3.82 12.12 4.88
CA GLU A 19 -3.95 13.56 4.77
C GLU A 19 -5.00 13.94 3.71
N PRO A 20 -5.88 14.91 4.01
CA PRO A 20 -6.85 15.39 3.03
C PRO A 20 -6.15 16.05 1.84
N GLY A 21 -6.49 15.62 0.62
CA GLY A 21 -5.91 16.13 -0.62
C GLY A 21 -4.79 15.26 -1.21
N CYS A 22 -4.45 14.16 -0.53
CA CYS A 22 -3.60 13.10 -1.07
C CYS A 22 -4.46 11.96 -1.67
N ASP A 23 -3.95 11.34 -2.73
CA ASP A 23 -4.50 10.13 -3.34
C ASP A 23 -3.91 8.90 -2.64
N TYR A 24 -4.78 8.01 -2.19
CA TYR A 24 -4.39 6.76 -1.54
C TYR A 24 -5.07 5.57 -2.20
N VAL A 25 -4.39 4.43 -2.18
CA VAL A 25 -4.95 3.14 -2.60
C VAL A 25 -4.91 2.15 -1.43
N ASP A 26 -5.96 1.37 -1.26
CA ASP A 26 -6.04 0.31 -0.27
C ASP A 26 -5.24 -0.91 -0.75
N LEU A 27 -4.28 -1.35 0.07
CA LEU A 27 -3.55 -2.60 -0.14
C LEU A 27 -4.42 -3.77 0.35
N VAL A 28 -4.74 -4.68 -0.56
CA VAL A 28 -5.66 -5.80 -0.32
C VAL A 28 -4.94 -7.13 -0.47
N ALA A 29 -5.18 -8.01 0.48
CA ALA A 29 -4.51 -9.29 0.65
C ALA A 29 -2.99 -9.15 0.90
N GLY A 30 -2.35 -10.21 1.40
CA GLY A 30 -0.92 -10.21 1.69
C GLY A 30 -0.52 -9.53 3.02
N PRO A 31 0.77 -9.28 3.23
CA PRO A 31 1.31 -8.85 4.52
C PRO A 31 1.01 -7.40 4.89
N LEU A 32 0.64 -6.56 3.93
CA LEU A 32 0.32 -5.14 4.11
C LEU A 32 -1.19 -4.87 3.97
N ASP A 33 -2.02 -5.90 4.08
CA ASP A 33 -3.49 -5.78 3.98
C ASP A 33 -4.04 -4.75 4.97
N GLY A 34 -4.92 -3.87 4.47
CA GLY A 34 -5.56 -2.83 5.27
C GLY A 34 -4.74 -1.55 5.45
N LEU A 35 -3.53 -1.48 4.87
CA LEU A 35 -2.76 -0.24 4.78
C LEU A 35 -3.11 0.57 3.53
N LEU A 36 -2.93 1.88 3.62
CA LEU A 36 -3.05 2.81 2.50
C LEU A 36 -1.68 3.10 1.89
N LEU A 37 -1.54 2.97 0.59
CA LEU A 37 -0.36 3.45 -0.13
C LEU A 37 -0.63 4.86 -0.66
N ASN A 38 0.21 5.82 -0.30
CA ASN A 38 0.15 7.16 -0.86
C ASN A 38 0.64 7.14 -2.32
N VAL A 39 -0.26 7.41 -3.25
CA VAL A 39 0.00 7.51 -4.69
C VAL A 39 -0.14 8.93 -5.22
N THR A 40 -0.18 9.92 -4.32
CA THR A 40 -0.28 11.33 -4.67
C THR A 40 0.83 11.73 -5.63
N GLY A 41 0.45 12.32 -6.76
CA GLY A 41 1.39 12.73 -7.81
C GLY A 41 1.92 11.60 -8.68
N TRP A 42 1.45 10.35 -8.52
CA TRP A 42 1.80 9.28 -9.44
C TRP A 42 1.08 9.46 -10.77
N THR A 43 1.77 9.13 -11.86
CA THR A 43 1.18 9.17 -13.20
C THR A 43 0.27 7.96 -13.42
N GLY A 44 -0.71 8.07 -14.32
CA GLY A 44 -1.58 6.96 -14.68
C GLY A 44 -0.87 5.75 -15.29
N GLU A 45 0.37 5.89 -15.79
CA GLU A 45 1.22 4.75 -16.12
C GLU A 45 1.72 4.04 -14.87
N ARG A 46 2.29 4.79 -13.91
CA ARG A 46 2.80 4.22 -12.66
C ARG A 46 1.70 3.57 -11.82
N LEU A 47 0.49 4.12 -11.86
CA LEU A 47 -0.69 3.52 -11.22
C LEU A 47 -1.14 2.21 -11.88
N ARG A 48 -0.78 1.98 -13.14
CA ARG A 48 -1.04 0.73 -13.86
C ARG A 48 0.04 -0.32 -13.64
N GLU A 49 1.21 0.10 -13.18
CA GLU A 49 2.33 -0.77 -12.86
C GLU A 49 2.17 -1.39 -11.46
N THR A 50 2.81 -2.53 -11.25
CA THR A 50 2.86 -3.16 -9.93
C THR A 50 3.90 -2.43 -9.08
N ALA A 51 3.50 -1.95 -7.90
CA ALA A 51 4.43 -1.40 -6.92
C ALA A 51 5.10 -2.52 -6.14
N ILE A 52 6.41 -2.37 -5.96
CA ILE A 52 7.23 -3.22 -5.10
C ILE A 52 7.43 -2.44 -3.80
N LEU A 53 6.83 -2.92 -2.71
CA LEU A 53 6.89 -2.29 -1.40
C LEU A 53 7.82 -3.11 -0.50
N SER A 54 8.80 -2.46 0.13
CA SER A 54 9.68 -3.11 1.10
C SER A 54 8.91 -3.45 2.39
N THR A 55 9.05 -4.66 2.90
CA THR A 55 8.36 -5.06 4.12
C THR A 55 9.26 -5.91 4.98
N GLU A 56 9.34 -5.58 6.27
CA GLU A 56 10.05 -6.39 7.25
C GLU A 56 9.21 -7.57 7.76
N ILE A 57 7.91 -7.60 7.40
CA ILE A 57 6.89 -8.57 7.86
C ILE A 57 6.58 -9.61 6.76
N GLY A 58 7.09 -9.42 5.54
CA GLY A 58 6.86 -10.34 4.42
C GLY A 58 7.52 -11.71 4.59
N ARG A 59 7.19 -12.65 3.68
CA ARG A 59 7.66 -14.04 3.70
C ARG A 59 9.19 -14.20 3.76
N HIS A 60 9.94 -13.23 3.26
CA HIS A 60 11.39 -13.23 3.24
C HIS A 60 12.05 -12.60 4.48
N GLY A 61 11.27 -12.07 5.43
CA GLY A 61 11.79 -11.37 6.60
C GLY A 61 12.38 -10.00 6.28
N PRO A 62 13.26 -9.45 7.14
CA PRO A 62 13.84 -8.11 6.95
C PRO A 62 14.60 -8.02 5.62
N GLY A 63 14.19 -7.08 4.77
CA GLY A 63 14.71 -6.90 3.41
C GLY A 63 13.84 -7.50 2.30
N GLY A 64 12.78 -8.22 2.65
CA GLY A 64 11.82 -8.73 1.68
C GLY A 64 10.97 -7.63 1.04
N HIS A 65 10.46 -7.91 -0.15
CA HIS A 65 9.52 -7.02 -0.83
C HIS A 65 8.22 -7.74 -1.12
N THR A 66 7.14 -6.97 -1.15
CA THR A 66 5.81 -7.45 -1.52
C THR A 66 5.28 -6.63 -2.68
N MET A 67 4.70 -7.32 -3.65
CA MET A 67 4.20 -6.73 -4.88
C MET A 67 2.70 -6.52 -4.79
N TYR A 68 2.26 -5.30 -5.11
CA TYR A 68 0.85 -4.92 -5.17
C TYR A 68 0.58 -4.28 -6.52
N GLY A 69 -0.51 -4.68 -7.17
CA GLY A 69 -0.89 -4.13 -8.46
C GLY A 69 -2.36 -3.75 -8.50
N PRO A 70 -2.74 -2.81 -9.39
CA PRO A 70 -4.11 -2.33 -9.49
C PRO A 70 -5.10 -3.48 -9.76
N ARG A 71 -6.24 -3.44 -9.07
CA ARG A 71 -7.34 -4.38 -9.30
C ARG A 71 -8.10 -4.01 -10.59
N PRO A 72 -8.34 -4.96 -11.50
CA PRO A 72 -9.16 -4.71 -12.68
C PRO A 72 -10.59 -4.33 -12.26
N GLY A 73 -11.01 -3.13 -12.62
CA GLY A 73 -12.33 -2.58 -12.30
C GLY A 73 -12.39 -1.74 -11.03
N ASP A 74 -11.33 -1.72 -10.21
CA ASP A 74 -11.26 -0.86 -9.03
C ASP A 74 -9.82 -0.32 -8.84
N PRO A 75 -9.49 0.86 -9.40
CA PRO A 75 -8.14 1.42 -9.31
C PRO A 75 -7.77 1.91 -7.90
N GLY A 76 -8.75 2.01 -6.99
CA GLY A 76 -8.53 2.38 -5.59
C GLY A 76 -8.04 1.22 -4.73
N HIS A 77 -8.16 -0.02 -5.20
CA HIS A 77 -7.71 -1.20 -4.48
C HIS A 77 -6.59 -1.90 -5.24
N TRP A 78 -5.50 -2.20 -4.55
CA TRP A 78 -4.36 -2.87 -5.10
C TRP A 78 -4.26 -4.26 -4.51
N ASP A 79 -4.35 -5.28 -5.36
CA ASP A 79 -4.28 -6.67 -4.96
C ASP A 79 -2.84 -7.12 -4.84
N TRP A 80 -2.54 -7.88 -3.78
CA TRP A 80 -1.27 -8.57 -3.62
C TRP A 80 -1.01 -9.55 -4.78
N ARG A 81 0.19 -9.45 -5.35
CA ARG A 81 0.66 -10.27 -6.48
C ARG A 81 1.71 -11.30 -6.09
N GLY A 82 2.33 -11.16 -4.93
CA GLY A 82 3.37 -12.07 -4.44
C GLY A 82 4.44 -11.37 -3.62
N ASP A 83 5.26 -12.17 -2.96
CA ASP A 83 6.51 -11.74 -2.33
C ASP A 83 7.70 -11.95 -3.28
N THR A 84 8.70 -11.08 -3.18
CA THR A 84 9.99 -11.24 -3.85
C THR A 84 11.12 -11.03 -2.83
N PRO A 85 12.21 -11.81 -2.90
CA PRO A 85 13.41 -11.58 -2.10
C PRO A 85 14.09 -10.27 -2.47
#